data_AF-A0A5M3E425-F1
#
_entry.id   AF-A0A5M3E425-F1
#
_cell.length_a   1.000
_cell.length_b   1.000
_cell.length_c   1.000
_cell.angle_alpha   90.00
_cell.angle_beta   90.00
_cell.angle_gamma   90.00
#
_symmetry.space_group_name_H-M   'P 1'
#
loop_
_entity.id
_entity.type
_entity.pdbx_description
1 polymer ?
#
loop_
_entity_poly.entity_id
_entity_poly.type
_entity_poly.pdbx_seq_one_letter_code
_entity_poly.pdbx_strand_id
1 'polypeptide(L)'
;MKKTVHGWEIISSLDVRVYQDEAGGVAILVDRDNFGDQVPVLLNFGDDGVDIKALSHLTKSVRVSLDKKVRIEWHDEYFEEEAD
;
A
#
# COMPACT_ATOMS: atom_id res chain seq x y z
N MET A 1 9.54 3.01 1.20
CA MET A 1 9.82 1.56 0.98
C MET A 1 9.55 1.12 -0.47
N LYS A 2 10.23 0.08 -0.99
CA LYS A 2 9.97 -0.53 -2.31
C LYS A 2 9.90 -2.06 -2.20
N LYS A 3 8.90 -2.69 -2.82
CA LYS A 3 8.76 -4.17 -2.88
C LYS A 3 8.23 -4.60 -4.25
N THR A 4 8.69 -5.75 -4.76
CA THR A 4 8.19 -6.33 -6.01
C THR A 4 7.20 -7.44 -5.73
N VAL A 5 6.01 -7.39 -6.34
CA VAL A 5 4.92 -8.35 -6.14
C VAL A 5 4.26 -8.62 -7.49
N HIS A 6 4.12 -9.90 -7.88
CA HIS A 6 3.55 -10.32 -9.17
C HIS A 6 4.11 -9.56 -10.41
N GLY A 7 5.41 -9.22 -10.38
CA GLY A 7 6.05 -8.46 -11.47
C GLY A 7 5.77 -6.95 -11.47
N TRP A 8 5.04 -6.44 -10.48
CA TRP A 8 4.80 -5.02 -10.23
C TRP A 8 5.68 -4.49 -9.10
N GLU A 9 6.09 -3.23 -9.19
CA GLU A 9 6.81 -2.55 -8.12
C GLU A 9 5.84 -1.71 -7.27
N ILE A 10 5.74 -2.04 -6.00
CA ILE A 10 5.02 -1.28 -5.00
C ILE A 10 6.00 -0.33 -4.32
N ILE A 11 5.73 0.96 -4.42
CA ILE A 11 6.52 2.04 -3.81
C ILE A 11 5.61 2.74 -2.81
N SER A 12 6.08 2.86 -1.57
CA SER A 12 5.31 3.43 -0.48
C SER A 12 6.08 4.55 0.19
N SER A 13 5.39 5.65 0.52
CA SER A 13 5.99 6.78 1.25
C SER A 13 6.36 6.44 2.69
N LEU A 14 5.61 5.51 3.32
CA LEU A 14 5.89 4.96 4.65
C LEU A 14 6.36 3.50 4.56
N ASP A 15 6.89 2.98 5.66
CA ASP A 15 7.16 1.55 5.80
C ASP A 15 5.83 0.78 5.88
N VAL A 16 5.79 -0.34 5.16
CA VAL A 16 4.56 -1.13 4.98
C VAL A 16 4.85 -2.62 5.06
N ARG A 17 3.92 -3.35 5.65
CA ARG A 17 3.81 -4.80 5.54
C ARG A 17 2.96 -5.12 4.32
N VAL A 18 3.43 -6.05 3.50
CA VAL A 18 2.76 -6.47 2.26
C VAL A 18 2.55 -7.98 2.30
N TYR A 19 1.29 -8.37 2.28
CA TYR A 19 0.81 -9.74 2.24
C TYR A 19 0.26 -10.03 0.84
N GLN A 20 0.52 -11.22 0.32
CA GLN A 20 0.12 -11.65 -1.02
C GLN A 20 -0.51 -13.03 -0.96
N ASP A 21 -1.51 -13.27 -1.79
CA ASP A 21 -2.08 -14.60 -2.02
C ASP A 21 -1.63 -15.21 -3.37
N GLU A 22 -2.05 -16.44 -3.64
CA GLU A 22 -1.69 -17.14 -4.88
C GLU A 22 -2.46 -16.65 -6.11
N ALA A 23 -3.54 -15.90 -5.93
CA ALA A 23 -4.45 -15.44 -6.99
C ALA A 23 -4.16 -14.01 -7.47
N GLY A 24 -3.08 -13.39 -7.00
CA GLY A 24 -2.70 -12.01 -7.36
C GLY A 24 -3.19 -10.95 -6.37
N GLY A 25 -3.89 -11.35 -5.32
CA GLY A 25 -4.41 -10.49 -4.27
C GLY A 25 -3.29 -10.02 -3.35
N VAL A 26 -3.28 -8.72 -3.05
CA VAL A 26 -2.26 -8.08 -2.23
C VAL A 26 -2.91 -7.15 -1.21
N ALA A 27 -2.55 -7.32 0.06
CA ALA A 27 -2.92 -6.44 1.15
C ALA A 27 -1.70 -5.66 1.65
N ILE A 28 -1.83 -4.34 1.74
CA ILE A 28 -0.75 -3.42 2.14
C ILE A 28 -1.21 -2.66 3.39
N LEU A 29 -0.44 -2.81 4.47
CA LEU A 29 -0.67 -2.14 5.75
C LEU A 29 0.55 -1.32 6.15
N VAL A 30 0.35 -0.20 6.83
CA VAL A 30 1.45 0.60 7.40
C VAL A 30 2.12 -0.19 8.52
N ASP A 31 3.44 -0.29 8.48
CA ASP A 31 4.22 -1.03 9.49
C ASP A 31 4.39 -0.19 10.77
N ARG A 32 3.31 -0.11 11.55
CA ARG A 32 3.26 0.59 12.84
C ARG A 32 2.44 -0.22 13.83
N ASP A 33 2.97 -0.34 15.04
CA ASP A 33 2.26 -0.96 16.15
C ASP A 33 1.30 0.05 16.82
N ASN A 34 0.24 -0.45 17.46
CA ASN A 34 -0.73 0.33 18.26
C ASN A 34 -1.58 1.39 17.51
N PHE A 35 -1.62 1.36 16.18
CA PHE A 35 -2.45 2.28 15.40
C PHE A 35 -3.85 1.71 15.14
N GLY A 36 -4.75 1.80 16.13
CA GLY A 36 -6.20 1.56 15.99
C GLY A 36 -6.63 0.41 15.07
N ASP A 37 -7.72 0.64 14.31
CA ASP A 37 -8.22 -0.29 13.29
C ASP A 37 -7.57 0.04 11.93
N GLN A 38 -6.45 -0.64 11.62
CA GLN A 38 -5.77 -0.46 10.34
C GLN A 38 -6.53 -1.16 9.22
N VAL A 39 -7.15 -0.36 8.35
CA VAL A 39 -7.74 -0.86 7.10
C VAL A 39 -6.64 -0.98 6.04
N PRO A 40 -6.43 -2.16 5.42
CA PRO A 40 -5.43 -2.34 4.37
C PRO A 40 -5.84 -1.65 3.06
N VAL A 41 -4.84 -1.29 2.26
CA VAL A 41 -5.06 -1.12 0.80
C VAL A 41 -5.10 -2.52 0.19
N LEU A 42 -6.16 -2.84 -0.53
CA LEU A 42 -6.35 -4.12 -1.21
C LEU A 42 -6.21 -3.92 -2.72
N LEU A 43 -5.24 -4.61 -3.31
CA LEU A 43 -4.98 -4.62 -4.74
C LEU A 43 -5.14 -6.04 -5.27
N ASN A 44 -5.53 -6.17 -6.54
CA ASN A 44 -5.44 -7.43 -7.26
C ASN A 44 -4.66 -7.22 -8.55
N PHE A 45 -3.54 -7.93 -8.69
CA PHE A 45 -2.65 -7.81 -9.83
C PHE A 45 -3.00 -8.85 -10.89
N GLY A 46 -3.26 -8.37 -12.10
CA GLY A 46 -3.32 -9.20 -13.31
C GLY A 46 -2.07 -9.02 -14.17
N ASP A 47 -2.03 -9.73 -15.30
CA ASP A 47 -0.90 -9.70 -16.23
C ASP A 47 -0.60 -8.27 -16.75
N ASP A 48 -1.67 -7.52 -17.05
CA ASP A 48 -1.61 -6.21 -17.72
C ASP A 48 -2.18 -5.05 -16.88
N GLY A 49 -2.62 -5.30 -15.65
CA GLY A 49 -3.29 -4.28 -14.86
C GLY A 49 -3.37 -4.55 -13.37
N VAL A 50 -3.89 -3.56 -12.65
CA VAL A 50 -4.10 -3.61 -11.20
C VAL A 50 -5.52 -3.14 -10.91
N ASP A 51 -6.30 -3.99 -10.25
CA ASP A 51 -7.56 -3.57 -9.66
C ASP A 51 -7.32 -3.04 -8.25
N ILE A 52 -7.83 -1.86 -7.96
CA ILE A 52 -7.89 -1.35 -6.59
C ILE A 52 -9.23 -1.82 -5.99
N LYS A 53 -9.17 -2.78 -5.06
CA LYS A 53 -10.37 -3.35 -4.41
C LYS A 53 -10.80 -2.53 -3.20
N ALA A 54 -9.84 -1.99 -2.45
CA ALA A 54 -10.09 -1.10 -1.32
C ALA A 54 -8.93 -0.14 -1.11
N LEU A 55 -9.24 1.07 -0.65
CA LEU A 55 -8.27 2.06 -0.20
C LEU A 55 -8.43 2.26 1.30
N SER A 56 -7.30 2.34 2.01
CA SER A 56 -7.29 2.73 3.40
C SER A 56 -7.67 4.20 3.53
N HIS A 57 -8.29 4.59 4.65
CA HIS A 57 -8.50 5.99 4.99
C HIS A 57 -7.17 6.73 5.25
N LEU A 58 -6.09 5.99 5.49
CA LEU A 58 -4.72 6.52 5.66
C LEU A 58 -4.06 6.82 4.31
N THR A 59 -4.66 6.40 3.20
CA THR A 59 -4.10 6.59 1.87
C THR A 59 -4.41 7.99 1.35
N LYS A 60 -3.37 8.78 1.15
CA LYS A 60 -3.45 10.12 0.57
C LYS A 60 -3.59 10.06 -0.95
N SER A 61 -2.85 9.18 -1.60
CA SER A 61 -3.05 8.92 -3.03
C SER A 61 -2.50 7.56 -3.45
N VAL A 62 -3.07 7.00 -4.51
CA VAL A 62 -2.51 5.86 -5.25
C VAL A 62 -2.32 6.28 -6.69
N ARG A 63 -1.13 5.99 -7.25
CA ARG A 63 -0.83 6.19 -8.66
C ARG A 63 -0.35 4.89 -9.27
N VAL A 64 -1.04 4.45 -10.31
CA VAL A 64 -0.68 3.29 -11.11
C VAL A 64 -0.11 3.76 -12.44
N SER A 65 1.04 3.24 -12.84
CA SER A 65 1.70 3.60 -14.10
C SER A 65 1.97 2.38 -14.98
N LEU A 66 2.05 2.64 -16.29
CA LEU A 66 2.21 1.62 -17.33
C LEU A 66 3.54 0.87 -17.26
N ASP A 67 4.55 1.42 -16.57
CA ASP A 67 5.82 0.76 -16.29
C ASP A 67 5.75 -0.24 -15.11
N LYS A 68 4.55 -0.77 -14.85
CA LYS A 68 4.23 -1.72 -13.78
C LYS A 68 4.60 -1.24 -12.37
N LYS A 69 4.27 0.01 -12.05
CA LYS A 69 4.48 0.58 -10.71
C LYS A 69 3.18 1.03 -10.07
N VAL A 70 3.07 0.74 -8.78
CA VAL A 70 2.03 1.28 -7.89
C VAL A 70 2.72 2.13 -6.84
N ARG A 71 2.46 3.44 -6.84
CA ARG A 71 2.92 4.35 -5.79
C ARG A 71 1.78 4.63 -4.82
N ILE A 72 2.04 4.44 -3.54
CA ILE A 72 1.09 4.73 -2.46
C ILE A 72 1.71 5.80 -1.57
N GLU A 73 1.04 6.94 -1.52
CA GLU A 73 1.33 8.00 -0.57
C GLU A 73 0.34 7.90 0.58
N TRP A 74 0.84 7.88 1.80
CA TRP A 74 0.05 7.87 3.03
C TRP A 74 -0.01 9.29 3.63
N HIS A 75 -1.03 9.52 4.47
CA HIS A 75 -1.10 10.69 5.33
C HIS A 75 -0.09 10.53 6.48
N ASP A 76 1.10 11.12 6.33
CA ASP A 76 2.15 11.08 7.35
C ASP A 76 1.79 11.91 8.59
N GLU A 77 0.92 12.92 8.43
CA GLU A 77 0.45 13.79 9.51
C GLU A 77 -0.30 13.05 10.63
N TYR A 78 -0.84 11.86 10.37
CA TYR A 78 -1.50 11.05 11.40
C TYR A 78 -0.51 10.28 12.29
N PHE A 79 0.78 10.31 11.95
CA PHE A 79 1.83 9.53 12.61
C PHE A 79 2.93 10.40 13.23
N GLU A 80 2.82 11.73 13.16
CA GLU A 80 3.67 12.62 13.93
C GLU A 80 3.23 12.58 15.40
N GLU A 81 4.04 11.96 16.26
CA GLU A 81 3.93 12.15 17.71
C GLU A 81 4.33 13.61 17.99
N GLU A 82 3.46 14.38 18.65
CA GLU A 82 3.91 15.62 19.29
C GLU A 82 5.05 15.26 20.24
N ALA A 83 6.28 15.64 19.88
CA ALA A 83 7.42 15.53 20.75
C ALA A 83 7.25 16.58 21.87
N ASP A 84 6.80 16.14 23.05
CA ASP A 84 6.86 16.88 24.31
C ASP A 84 8.31 17.08 24.78
#